data_AF-A0A171DIM3-F1
#
_entry.id   AF-A0A171DIM3-F1
#
_cell.length_a   1.000
_cell.length_b   1.000
_cell.length_c   1.000
_cell.angle_alpha   90.00
_cell.angle_beta   90.00
_cell.angle_gamma   90.00
#
_symmetry.space_group_name_H-M   'P 1'
#
loop_
_entity.id
_entity.type
_entity.pdbx_description
1 polymer ?
#
loop_
_entity_poly.entity_id
_entity_poly.type
_entity_poly.pdbx_seq_one_letter_code
_entity_poly.pdbx_strand_id
1 'polypeptide(L)'
;MIRAGRTAVDAADLAKLHGITSVVTARKKGLYSDPTLPAPISATRKRLWDRDQAAAHAAGEPIPELPAEDDPDDLLEAQEAAALWEITPKRWLKNVAEDYAPPASAEVYGIPHWTRATVTGYRRPGAGAGAGRPRGARDSRPRARSVRDEQHHKRVRQVQEMVKAAAAEKRELKGPDVAVELGISRAQGRRLLDIALGLQAEGAATHR
;
A
#
# COMPACT_ATOMS: atom_id res chain seq x y z
N MET A 1 -2.87 17.04 9.52
CA MET A 1 -4.26 17.48 9.74
C MET A 1 -4.28 18.98 9.78
N ILE A 2 -5.18 19.59 9.01
CA ILE A 2 -5.45 21.02 9.10
C ILE A 2 -6.66 21.18 10.00
N ARG A 3 -6.51 21.95 11.08
CA ARG A 3 -7.58 22.18 12.06
C ARG A 3 -8.72 23.00 11.47
N ALA A 4 -9.95 22.76 11.92
CA ALA A 4 -11.11 23.56 11.54
C ALA A 4 -10.84 25.06 11.73
N GLY A 5 -11.22 25.87 10.73
CA GLY A 5 -10.98 27.32 10.71
C GLY A 5 -9.53 27.75 10.48
N ARG A 6 -8.57 26.83 10.36
CA ARG A 6 -7.17 27.14 10.04
C ARG A 6 -6.87 26.93 8.55
N THR A 7 -5.77 27.54 8.10
CA THR A 7 -5.31 27.45 6.70
C THR A 7 -3.90 26.88 6.66
N ALA A 8 -3.60 26.06 5.67
CA ALA A 8 -2.24 25.56 5.43
C ALA A 8 -1.47 26.44 4.44
N VAL A 9 -0.14 26.41 4.54
CA VAL A 9 0.80 26.96 3.55
C VAL A 9 1.81 25.90 3.13
N ASP A 10 2.22 25.93 1.86
CA ASP A 10 3.29 25.06 1.35
C ASP A 10 4.68 25.70 1.54
N ALA A 11 5.72 25.00 1.10
CA ALA A 11 7.10 25.50 1.24
C ALA A 11 7.36 26.81 0.49
N ALA A 12 6.65 27.08 -0.60
CA ALA A 12 6.80 28.31 -1.38
C ALA A 12 6.12 29.48 -0.66
N ASP A 13 4.91 29.28 -0.15
CA ASP A 13 4.22 30.32 0.60
C ASP A 13 4.87 30.58 1.96
N LEU A 14 5.40 29.54 2.62
CA LEU A 14 6.25 29.72 3.79
C LEU A 14 7.48 30.59 3.46
N ALA A 15 8.18 30.33 2.36
CA ALA A 15 9.31 31.16 1.96
C ALA A 15 8.91 32.64 1.75
N LYS A 16 7.74 32.89 1.15
CA LYS A 16 7.21 34.26 0.96
C LYS A 16 6.91 34.95 2.29
N LEU A 17 6.37 34.24 3.28
CA LEU A 17 6.13 34.79 4.62
C LEU A 17 7.44 35.31 5.25
N HIS A 18 8.56 34.64 5.01
CA HIS A 18 9.90 35.08 5.43
C HIS A 18 10.56 36.12 4.50
N GLY A 19 9.82 36.69 3.54
CA GLY A 19 10.36 37.66 2.58
C GLY A 19 11.34 37.05 1.57
N ILE A 20 11.29 35.73 1.32
CA ILE A 20 12.19 35.02 0.42
C ILE A 20 11.44 34.62 -0.86
N THR A 21 11.88 35.13 -2.00
CA THR A 21 11.21 34.91 -3.31
C THR A 21 11.33 33.48 -3.85
N SER A 22 12.32 32.70 -3.40
CA SER A 22 12.60 31.37 -3.95
C SER A 22 12.76 30.31 -2.87
N VAL A 23 12.09 29.17 -3.07
CA VAL A 23 12.23 27.95 -2.25
C VAL A 23 13.68 27.47 -2.19
N VAL A 24 14.46 27.64 -3.27
CA VAL A 24 15.88 27.26 -3.31
C VAL A 24 16.69 28.12 -2.36
N THR A 25 16.45 29.43 -2.35
CA THR A 25 17.10 30.38 -1.44
C THR A 25 16.70 30.10 0.00
N ALA A 26 15.42 29.84 0.26
CA ALA A 26 14.93 29.48 1.59
C ALA A 26 15.60 28.21 2.12
N ARG A 27 15.74 27.19 1.27
CA ARG A 27 16.47 25.96 1.62
C ARG A 27 17.94 26.23 1.93
N LYS A 28 18.64 27.04 1.11
CA LYS A 28 20.05 27.41 1.34
C LYS A 28 20.24 28.19 2.65
N LYS A 29 19.27 29.04 3.00
CA LYS A 29 19.25 29.77 4.28
C LYS A 29 18.89 28.90 5.48
N GLY A 30 18.58 27.62 5.26
CA GLY A 30 18.26 26.68 6.34
C GLY A 30 16.85 26.81 6.91
N LEU A 31 15.93 27.55 6.25
CA LEU A 31 14.59 27.83 6.79
C LEU A 31 13.86 26.55 7.22
N TYR A 32 13.85 25.52 6.38
CA TYR A 32 13.13 24.26 6.66
C TYR A 32 13.86 23.32 7.63
N SER A 33 15.02 23.73 8.13
CA SER A 33 15.84 23.03 9.10
C SER A 33 16.00 23.82 10.40
N ASP A 34 15.38 25.00 10.48
CA ASP A 34 15.35 25.82 11.69
C ASP A 34 14.57 25.08 12.79
N PRO A 35 15.17 24.79 13.95
CA PRO A 35 14.50 24.09 15.05
C PRO A 35 13.38 24.91 15.69
N THR A 36 13.33 26.22 15.45
CA THR A 36 12.28 27.11 15.97
C THR A 36 11.05 27.18 15.05
N LEU A 37 11.17 26.70 13.81
CA LEU A 37 10.07 26.66 12.87
C LEU A 37 9.00 25.64 13.36
N PRO A 38 7.70 25.98 13.29
CA PRO A 38 6.64 25.05 13.61
C PRO A 38 6.77 23.72 12.86
N ALA A 39 6.42 22.63 13.52
CA ALA A 39 6.40 21.32 12.90
C ALA A 39 5.40 21.33 11.71
N PRO A 40 5.74 20.66 10.59
CA PRO A 40 4.78 20.48 9.51
C PRO A 40 3.52 19.76 9.99
N ILE A 41 2.35 20.23 9.55
CA ILE A 41 1.04 19.63 9.87
C ILE A 41 0.68 18.48 8.92
N SER A 42 1.38 18.35 7.79
CA SER A 42 1.21 17.25 6.84
C SER A 42 2.06 16.04 7.20
N ALA A 43 1.55 14.83 6.98
CA ALA A 43 2.29 13.58 7.17
C ALA A 43 2.93 13.05 5.87
N THR A 44 2.67 13.70 4.73
CA THR A 44 3.21 13.32 3.41
C THR A 44 4.59 13.92 3.11
N ARG A 45 5.16 13.56 1.95
CA ARG A 45 6.43 14.15 1.46
C ARG A 45 6.32 15.64 1.17
N LYS A 46 5.14 16.13 0.78
CA LYS A 46 4.91 17.55 0.55
C LYS A 46 4.54 18.19 1.87
N ARG A 47 5.52 18.86 2.48
CA ARG A 47 5.35 19.51 3.78
C ARG A 47 4.39 20.70 3.66
N LEU A 48 3.38 20.70 4.52
CA LEU A 48 2.49 21.82 4.77
C LEU A 48 2.67 22.29 6.21
N TRP A 49 2.50 23.58 6.44
CA TRP A 49 2.54 24.22 7.75
C TRP A 49 1.23 24.94 8.02
N ASP A 50 0.89 25.12 9.29
CA ASP A 50 -0.20 26.03 9.66
C ASP A 50 0.20 27.47 9.33
N ARG A 51 -0.69 28.20 8.65
CA ARG A 51 -0.43 29.56 8.17
C ARG A 51 -0.18 30.55 9.30
N ASP A 52 -0.94 30.46 10.38
CA ASP A 52 -0.88 31.43 11.47
C ASP A 52 0.38 31.20 12.30
N GLN A 53 0.72 29.94 12.56
CA GLN A 53 1.99 29.58 13.19
C GLN A 53 3.19 30.01 12.34
N ALA A 54 3.13 29.76 11.02
CA ALA A 54 4.19 30.16 10.09
C ALA A 54 4.35 31.69 10.02
N ALA A 55 3.24 32.44 10.00
CA ALA A 55 3.25 33.89 9.96
C ALA A 55 3.81 34.49 11.27
N ALA A 56 3.39 33.96 12.43
CA ALA A 56 3.92 34.38 13.73
C ALA A 56 5.44 34.14 13.82
N HIS A 57 5.91 32.95 13.40
CA HIS A 57 7.34 32.65 13.34
C HIS A 57 8.10 33.62 12.42
N ALA A 58 7.57 33.91 11.24
CA ALA A 58 8.17 34.86 10.31
C ALA A 58 8.21 36.31 10.85
N ALA A 59 7.22 36.71 11.65
CA ALA A 59 7.15 38.00 12.30
C ALA A 59 7.98 38.10 13.60
N GLY A 60 8.51 36.98 14.11
CA GLY A 60 9.16 36.92 15.43
C GLY A 60 8.18 37.07 16.60
N GLU A 61 6.90 36.78 16.36
CA GLU A 61 5.83 36.80 17.34
C GLU A 61 5.68 35.45 18.05
N PRO A 62 5.06 35.41 19.24
CA PRO A 62 4.72 34.13 19.90
C PRO A 62 3.88 33.24 18.98
N ILE A 63 4.30 31.99 18.80
CA ILE A 63 3.60 31.03 17.95
C ILE A 63 2.27 30.65 18.61
N PRO A 64 1.11 30.87 17.96
CA PRO A 64 -0.17 30.48 18.52
C PRO A 64 -0.29 28.96 18.61
N GLU A 65 -0.90 28.47 19.69
CA GLU A 65 -1.17 27.04 19.85
C GLU A 65 -2.25 26.57 18.86
N LEU A 66 -2.10 25.34 18.38
CA LEU A 66 -3.14 24.69 17.60
C LEU A 66 -4.25 24.21 18.54
N PRO A 67 -5.52 24.28 18.11
CA PRO A 67 -6.61 23.63 18.83
C PRO A 67 -6.28 22.17 19.14
N ALA A 68 -6.43 21.79 20.42
CA ALA A 68 -6.16 20.43 20.88
C ALA A 68 -7.33 19.49 20.58
N GLU A 69 -8.55 20.01 20.66
CA GLU A 69 -9.77 19.25 20.42
C GLU A 69 -9.94 18.93 18.93
N ASP A 70 -10.43 17.71 18.68
CA ASP A 70 -10.79 17.26 17.34
C ASP A 70 -12.14 17.87 16.94
N ASP A 71 -12.19 18.43 15.73
CA ASP A 71 -13.39 19.05 15.18
C ASP A 71 -13.91 18.24 13.97
N PRO A 72 -15.25 18.08 13.79
CA PRO A 72 -15.83 17.43 12.62
C PRO A 72 -15.36 18.02 11.28
N ASP A 73 -15.04 19.30 11.23
CA ASP A 73 -14.57 20.01 10.03
C ASP A 73 -13.04 20.00 9.87
N ASP A 74 -12.31 19.31 10.76
CA ASP A 74 -10.88 19.05 10.57
C ASP A 74 -10.62 18.36 9.23
N LEU A 75 -9.67 18.89 8.46
CA LEU A 75 -9.25 18.31 7.19
C LEU A 75 -8.11 17.31 7.42
N LEU A 76 -8.42 16.06 7.16
CA LEU A 76 -7.55 14.91 7.33
C LEU A 76 -6.84 14.57 6.01
N GLU A 77 -5.55 14.30 6.08
CA GLU A 77 -4.82 13.65 4.98
C GLU A 77 -5.15 12.15 4.92
N ALA A 78 -4.75 11.49 3.84
CA ALA A 78 -5.00 10.06 3.62
C ALA A 78 -4.46 9.18 4.76
N GLN A 79 -3.36 9.57 5.40
CA GLN A 79 -2.80 8.84 6.55
C GLN A 79 -3.70 8.91 7.77
N GLU A 80 -4.28 10.08 8.02
CA GLU A 80 -5.11 10.37 9.20
C GLU A 80 -6.51 9.77 9.02
N ALA A 81 -7.07 9.92 7.82
CA ALA A 81 -8.33 9.26 7.46
C ALA A 81 -8.21 7.73 7.52
N ALA A 82 -7.09 7.18 7.06
CA ALA A 82 -6.83 5.74 7.18
C ALA A 82 -6.68 5.27 8.63
N ALA A 83 -6.07 6.09 9.49
CA ALA A 83 -5.93 5.79 10.92
C ALA A 83 -7.30 5.72 11.61
N LEU A 84 -8.24 6.61 11.28
CA LEU A 84 -9.62 6.55 11.80
C LEU A 84 -10.36 5.26 11.43
N TRP A 85 -9.98 4.62 10.33
CA TRP A 85 -10.57 3.36 9.85
C TRP A 85 -9.69 2.15 10.18
N GLU A 86 -8.59 2.33 10.92
CA GLU A 86 -7.62 1.28 11.26
C GLU A 86 -7.08 0.52 10.03
N ILE A 87 -6.92 1.20 8.91
CA ILE A 87 -6.36 0.65 7.67
C ILE A 87 -5.08 1.35 7.26
N THR A 88 -4.35 0.75 6.31
CA THR A 88 -3.18 1.41 5.75
C THR A 88 -3.58 2.58 4.83
N PRO A 89 -2.76 3.64 4.72
CA PRO A 89 -3.02 4.76 3.80
C PRO A 89 -3.18 4.30 2.34
N LYS A 90 -2.40 3.27 1.94
CA LYS A 90 -2.54 2.65 0.62
C LYS A 90 -3.91 2.01 0.43
N ARG A 91 -4.44 1.34 1.46
CA ARG A 91 -5.78 0.74 1.41
C ARG A 91 -6.87 1.80 1.40
N TRP A 92 -6.70 2.89 2.14
CA TRP A 92 -7.60 4.04 2.10
C TRP A 92 -7.72 4.60 0.68
N LEU A 93 -6.61 4.97 0.05
CA LEU A 93 -6.61 5.50 -1.32
C LEU A 93 -7.22 4.51 -2.33
N LYS A 94 -6.95 3.21 -2.16
CA LYS A 94 -7.59 2.17 -2.96
C LYS A 94 -9.11 2.15 -2.76
N ASN A 95 -9.57 2.22 -1.51
CA ASN A 95 -11.01 2.25 -1.22
C ASN A 95 -11.66 3.51 -1.82
N VAL A 96 -10.99 4.66 -1.78
CA VAL A 96 -11.51 5.91 -2.40
C VAL A 96 -11.65 5.71 -3.92
N ALA A 97 -10.66 5.10 -4.58
CA ALA A 97 -10.72 4.83 -6.02
C ALA A 97 -11.76 3.77 -6.43
N GLU A 98 -12.18 2.91 -5.50
CA GLU A 98 -13.19 1.86 -5.70
C GLU A 98 -14.56 2.24 -5.09
N ASP A 99 -14.77 3.51 -4.75
CA ASP A 99 -16.00 4.03 -4.09
C ASP A 99 -16.39 3.32 -2.77
N TYR A 100 -15.43 2.65 -2.13
CA TYR A 100 -15.56 2.03 -0.81
C TYR A 100 -15.20 2.97 0.34
N ALA A 101 -14.77 4.19 0.05
CA ALA A 101 -14.50 5.27 0.99
C ALA A 101 -15.00 6.59 0.37
N PRO A 102 -15.27 7.63 1.17
CA PRO A 102 -15.78 8.88 0.63
C PRO A 102 -14.77 9.56 -0.31
N PRO A 103 -15.24 10.31 -1.32
CA PRO A 103 -14.37 11.18 -2.10
C PRO A 103 -13.74 12.26 -1.21
N ALA A 104 -12.62 12.85 -1.67
CA ALA A 104 -11.98 13.95 -0.95
C ALA A 104 -12.94 15.15 -0.83
N SER A 105 -13.00 15.74 0.35
CA SER A 105 -13.81 16.93 0.64
C SER A 105 -13.17 18.20 0.09
N ALA A 106 -11.84 18.25 0.03
CA ALA A 106 -11.07 19.38 -0.47
C ALA A 106 -9.73 18.92 -1.05
N GLU A 107 -9.10 19.78 -1.84
CA GLU A 107 -7.72 19.62 -2.30
C GLU A 107 -6.90 20.83 -1.86
N VAL A 108 -5.85 20.60 -1.06
CA VAL A 108 -5.00 21.65 -0.51
C VAL A 108 -3.60 21.48 -1.07
N TYR A 109 -3.17 22.41 -1.92
CA TYR A 109 -1.91 22.35 -2.68
C TYR A 109 -1.69 21.02 -3.43
N GLY A 110 -2.71 20.44 -4.06
CA GLY A 110 -2.58 19.18 -4.79
C GLY A 110 -2.71 17.92 -3.92
N ILE A 111 -2.99 18.08 -2.62
CA ILE A 111 -3.14 16.97 -1.69
C ILE A 111 -4.64 16.83 -1.35
N PRO A 112 -5.26 15.67 -1.64
CA PRO A 112 -6.64 15.42 -1.25
C PRO A 112 -6.78 15.33 0.27
N HIS A 113 -7.80 15.99 0.79
CA HIS A 113 -8.16 16.01 2.20
C HIS A 113 -9.63 15.61 2.38
N TRP A 114 -9.94 14.99 3.51
CA TRP A 114 -11.30 14.58 3.88
C TRP A 114 -11.68 15.26 5.18
N THR A 115 -12.91 15.78 5.30
CA THR A 115 -13.36 16.24 6.62
C THR A 115 -13.51 15.05 7.56
N ARG A 116 -13.17 15.23 8.83
CA ARG A 116 -13.31 14.21 9.86
C ARG A 116 -14.74 13.68 9.92
N ALA A 117 -15.75 14.55 9.85
CA ALA A 117 -17.16 14.20 9.80
C ALA A 117 -17.49 13.24 8.66
N THR A 118 -16.94 13.50 7.47
CA THR A 118 -17.16 12.64 6.30
C THR A 118 -16.54 11.27 6.54
N VAL A 119 -15.31 11.19 7.06
CA VAL A 119 -14.63 9.92 7.32
C VAL A 119 -15.35 9.09 8.40
N THR A 120 -15.75 9.71 9.51
CA THR A 120 -16.40 9.02 10.63
C THR A 120 -17.85 8.66 10.34
N GLY A 121 -18.57 9.51 9.61
CA GLY A 121 -19.98 9.30 9.24
C GLY A 121 -20.18 8.39 8.02
N TYR A 122 -19.14 8.11 7.23
CA TYR A 122 -19.30 7.34 6.00
C TYR A 122 -19.62 5.88 6.28
N ARG A 123 -20.87 5.52 5.97
CA ARG A 123 -21.30 4.12 5.97
C ARG A 123 -20.87 3.49 4.66
N ARG A 124 -19.83 2.64 4.72
CA ARG A 124 -19.37 1.86 3.58
C ARG A 124 -20.56 1.20 2.87
N PRO A 125 -20.72 1.36 1.55
CA PRO A 125 -21.67 0.57 0.79
C PRO A 125 -21.39 -0.89 1.12
N GLY A 126 -22.37 -1.58 1.70
CA GLY A 126 -22.22 -3.00 2.02
C GLY A 126 -21.67 -3.71 0.80
N ALA A 127 -20.72 -4.63 0.99
CA ALA A 127 -20.37 -5.56 -0.07
C ALA A 127 -21.65 -6.32 -0.39
N GLY A 128 -22.42 -5.83 -1.38
CA GLY A 128 -23.78 -6.30 -1.65
C GLY A 128 -23.76 -7.80 -1.63
N ALA A 129 -24.62 -8.40 -0.80
CA ALA A 129 -24.56 -9.79 -0.32
C ALA A 129 -23.70 -10.61 -1.26
N GLY A 130 -22.40 -10.66 -0.97
CA GLY A 130 -21.46 -11.33 -1.85
C GLY A 130 -22.07 -12.70 -2.01
N ALA A 131 -22.51 -13.03 -3.23
CA ALA A 131 -23.17 -14.29 -3.51
C ALA A 131 -22.09 -15.34 -3.36
N GLY A 132 -21.75 -15.63 -2.10
CA GLY A 132 -20.89 -16.70 -1.69
C GLY A 132 -21.49 -17.89 -2.38
N ARG A 133 -20.63 -18.57 -3.13
CA ARG A 133 -20.99 -19.80 -3.82
C ARG A 133 -21.83 -20.65 -2.86
N PRO A 134 -23.08 -21.00 -3.22
CA PRO A 134 -23.96 -21.70 -2.31
C PRO A 134 -23.25 -22.94 -1.78
N ARG A 135 -23.45 -23.24 -0.49
CA ARG A 135 -22.86 -24.41 0.15
C ARG A 135 -23.22 -25.66 -0.68
N GLY A 136 -22.21 -26.30 -1.28
CA GLY A 136 -22.38 -27.49 -2.10
C GLY A 136 -22.37 -27.30 -3.62
N ALA A 137 -22.20 -26.08 -4.14
CA ALA A 137 -21.99 -25.92 -5.58
C ALA A 137 -20.69 -26.62 -6.00
N ARG A 138 -20.79 -27.50 -7.00
CA ARG A 138 -19.64 -28.14 -7.68
C ARG A 138 -19.28 -27.33 -8.92
N ASP A 139 -18.01 -27.35 -9.32
CA ASP A 139 -17.59 -26.64 -10.53
C ASP A 139 -18.19 -27.43 -11.69
N SER A 140 -19.10 -26.81 -12.45
CA SER A 140 -19.78 -27.45 -13.59
C SER A 140 -18.83 -27.72 -14.75
N ARG A 141 -17.65 -27.11 -14.73
CA ARG A 141 -16.56 -27.32 -15.69
C ARG A 141 -15.23 -27.29 -14.94
N PRO A 142 -14.23 -28.09 -15.35
CA PRO A 142 -12.86 -27.93 -14.87
C PRO A 142 -12.41 -26.48 -15.08
N ARG A 143 -11.80 -25.88 -14.06
CA ARG A 143 -11.27 -24.52 -14.19
C ARG A 143 -10.29 -24.47 -15.36
N ALA A 144 -10.44 -23.46 -16.22
CA ALA A 144 -9.41 -23.15 -17.20
C ALA A 144 -8.08 -22.97 -16.43
N ARG A 145 -7.04 -23.70 -16.85
CA ARG A 145 -5.75 -23.67 -16.17
C ARG A 145 -5.20 -22.26 -16.25
N SER A 146 -4.75 -21.72 -15.12
CA SER A 146 -4.00 -20.47 -15.17
C SER A 146 -2.67 -20.71 -15.90
N VAL A 147 -2.08 -19.66 -16.47
CA VAL A 147 -0.73 -19.72 -17.07
C VAL A 147 0.30 -20.32 -16.08
N ARG A 148 0.11 -20.06 -14.78
CA ARG A 148 0.93 -20.63 -13.71
C ARG A 148 0.75 -22.14 -13.58
N ASP A 149 -0.47 -22.65 -13.69
CA ASP A 149 -0.77 -24.09 -13.62
C ASP A 149 -0.20 -24.82 -14.82
N GLU A 150 -0.25 -24.21 -16.00
CA GLU A 150 0.35 -24.77 -17.22
C GLU A 150 1.88 -24.87 -17.11
N GLN A 151 2.54 -23.82 -16.61
CA GLN A 151 3.99 -23.83 -16.39
C GLN A 151 4.41 -24.89 -15.36
N HIS A 152 3.62 -25.07 -14.30
CA HIS A 152 3.85 -26.09 -13.30
C HIS A 152 3.76 -27.50 -13.92
N HIS A 153 2.73 -27.79 -14.69
CA HIS A 153 2.56 -29.09 -15.35
C HIS A 153 3.66 -29.37 -16.38
N LYS A 154 4.08 -28.35 -17.15
CA LYS A 154 5.20 -28.49 -18.09
C LYS A 154 6.48 -28.90 -17.35
N ARG A 155 6.79 -28.26 -16.22
CA ARG A 155 7.96 -28.59 -15.40
C ARG A 155 7.87 -30.00 -14.82
N VAL A 156 6.72 -30.41 -14.29
CA VAL A 156 6.54 -31.79 -13.78
C VAL A 156 6.78 -32.82 -14.88
N ARG A 157 6.24 -32.60 -16.10
CA ARG A 157 6.51 -33.48 -17.25
C ARG A 157 7.99 -33.53 -17.64
N GLN A 158 8.67 -32.38 -17.66
CA GLN A 158 10.11 -32.33 -17.93
C GLN A 158 10.90 -33.15 -16.90
N VAL A 159 10.57 -33.04 -15.62
CA VAL A 159 11.22 -33.84 -14.57
C VAL A 159 10.92 -35.33 -14.72
N GLN A 160 9.70 -35.71 -15.11
CA GLN A 160 9.37 -37.11 -15.40
C GLN A 160 10.22 -37.69 -16.55
N GLU A 161 10.46 -36.91 -17.60
CA GLU A 161 11.36 -37.34 -18.69
C GLU A 161 12.81 -37.42 -18.23
N MET A 162 13.27 -36.49 -17.39
CA MET A 162 14.61 -36.56 -16.77
C MET A 162 14.77 -37.81 -15.89
N VAL A 163 13.73 -38.18 -15.14
CA VAL A 163 13.71 -39.41 -14.32
C VAL A 163 13.82 -40.65 -15.22
N LYS A 164 13.05 -40.71 -16.31
CA LYS A 164 13.12 -41.82 -17.28
C LYS A 164 14.50 -41.93 -17.94
N ALA A 165 15.08 -40.80 -18.35
CA ALA A 165 16.42 -40.77 -18.94
C ALA A 165 17.48 -41.23 -17.95
N ALA A 166 17.44 -40.74 -16.71
CA ALA A 166 18.35 -41.17 -15.66
C ALA A 166 18.21 -42.68 -15.36
N ALA A 167 16.99 -43.20 -15.32
CA ALA A 167 16.74 -44.64 -15.14
C ALA A 167 17.31 -45.49 -16.29
N ALA A 168 17.21 -45.03 -17.54
CA ALA A 168 17.79 -45.71 -18.71
C ALA A 168 19.34 -45.77 -18.62
N GLU A 169 19.95 -44.73 -18.07
CA GLU A 169 21.40 -44.64 -17.83
C GLU A 169 21.84 -45.32 -16.52
N LYS A 170 20.92 -45.92 -15.76
CA LYS A 170 21.15 -46.45 -14.40
C LYS A 170 21.75 -45.41 -13.45
N ARG A 171 21.43 -44.13 -13.66
CA ARG A 171 21.84 -42.99 -12.85
C ARG A 171 20.72 -42.59 -11.91
N GLU A 172 21.08 -42.23 -10.68
CA GLU A 172 20.15 -41.62 -9.73
C GLU A 172 20.03 -40.12 -10.01
N LEU A 173 18.81 -39.62 -10.21
CA LEU A 173 18.54 -38.20 -10.37
C LEU A 173 18.26 -37.55 -9.00
N LYS A 174 18.98 -36.49 -8.66
CA LYS A 174 18.80 -35.78 -7.38
C LYS A 174 18.13 -34.42 -7.58
N GLY A 175 17.44 -33.92 -6.56
CA GLY A 175 16.76 -32.62 -6.59
C GLY A 175 17.65 -31.42 -7.00
N PRO A 176 18.95 -31.37 -6.62
CA PRO A 176 19.88 -30.36 -7.13
C PRO A 176 20.13 -30.43 -8.64
N ASP A 177 20.15 -31.62 -9.24
CA ASP A 177 20.35 -31.80 -10.69
C ASP A 177 19.16 -31.22 -11.46
N VAL A 178 17.95 -31.48 -10.97
CA VAL A 178 16.70 -30.89 -11.50
C VAL A 178 16.71 -29.36 -11.38
N ALA A 179 17.26 -28.83 -10.29
CA ALA A 179 17.33 -27.39 -10.05
C ALA A 179 18.28 -26.69 -11.02
N VAL A 180 19.44 -27.29 -11.30
CA VAL A 180 20.42 -26.79 -12.28
C VAL A 180 19.82 -26.81 -13.67
N GLU A 181 19.24 -27.94 -14.09
CA GLU A 181 18.68 -28.11 -15.44
C GLU A 181 17.53 -27.15 -15.74
N LEU A 182 16.63 -26.92 -14.77
CA LEU A 182 15.46 -26.07 -14.96
C LEU A 182 15.69 -24.60 -14.57
N GLY A 183 16.90 -24.24 -14.11
CA GLY A 183 17.21 -22.88 -13.66
C GLY A 183 16.35 -22.41 -12.48
N ILE A 184 16.06 -23.30 -11.54
CA ILE A 184 15.17 -23.03 -10.39
C ILE A 184 15.90 -23.21 -9.06
N SER A 185 15.25 -22.84 -7.95
CA SER A 185 15.82 -23.04 -6.62
C SER A 185 15.94 -24.53 -6.26
N ARG A 186 16.93 -24.89 -5.43
CA ARG A 186 17.13 -26.28 -4.95
C ARG A 186 15.91 -26.85 -4.26
N ALA A 187 15.21 -26.04 -3.46
CA ALA A 187 13.99 -26.45 -2.78
C ALA A 187 12.85 -26.76 -3.78
N GLN A 188 12.76 -25.99 -4.86
CA GLN A 188 11.78 -26.22 -5.92
C GLN A 188 12.13 -27.44 -6.78
N GLY A 189 13.41 -27.66 -7.10
CA GLY A 189 13.87 -28.84 -7.82
C GLY A 189 13.59 -30.14 -7.06
N ARG A 190 13.85 -30.17 -5.75
CA ARG A 190 13.49 -31.31 -4.89
C ARG A 190 11.98 -31.58 -4.89
N ARG A 191 11.15 -30.55 -4.69
CA ARG A 191 9.68 -30.70 -4.71
C ARG A 191 9.15 -31.24 -6.03
N LEU A 192 9.68 -30.76 -7.17
CA LEU A 192 9.26 -31.26 -8.48
C LEU A 192 9.68 -32.72 -8.72
N LEU A 193 10.85 -33.13 -8.22
CA LEU A 193 11.29 -34.52 -8.25
C LEU A 193 10.40 -35.42 -7.41
N ASP A 194 10.06 -35.01 -6.18
CA ASP A 194 9.17 -35.76 -5.30
C ASP A 194 7.77 -35.93 -5.92
N ILE A 195 7.25 -34.89 -6.58
CA ILE A 195 5.98 -34.95 -7.32
C ILE A 195 6.09 -35.87 -8.55
N ALA A 196 7.17 -35.78 -9.32
CA ALA A 196 7.39 -36.60 -10.51
C ALA A 196 7.54 -38.10 -10.20
N LEU A 197 8.15 -38.42 -9.05
CA LEU A 197 8.29 -39.79 -8.53
C LEU A 197 7.04 -40.29 -7.79
N GLY A 198 6.00 -39.46 -7.65
CA GLY A 198 4.79 -39.81 -6.91
C GLY A 198 5.00 -39.96 -5.39
N LEU A 199 6.12 -39.45 -4.86
CA LEU A 199 6.48 -39.49 -3.44
C LEU A 199 5.75 -38.42 -2.62
N GLN A 200 5.13 -37.44 -3.29
CA GLN A 200 4.09 -36.62 -2.70
C GLN A 200 2.73 -37.12 -3.19
N ALA A 201 1.97 -37.79 -2.30
CA ALA A 201 0.51 -37.79 -2.42
C ALA A 201 0.07 -36.32 -2.46
N GLU A 202 -0.91 -36.00 -3.31
CA GLU A 202 -1.46 -34.67 -3.56
C GLU A 202 -1.83 -33.89 -2.27
N GLY A 203 -0.81 -33.34 -1.61
CA GLY A 203 -0.92 -32.53 -0.40
C GLY A 203 -1.15 -31.07 -0.75
N ALA A 204 -2.21 -30.79 -1.53
CA ALA A 204 -2.73 -29.45 -1.75
C ALA A 204 -4.24 -29.45 -2.03
N ALA A 205 -4.97 -30.42 -1.48
CA ALA A 205 -6.42 -30.36 -1.31
C ALA A 205 -6.81 -30.29 0.19
N THR A 206 -6.07 -29.49 0.97
CA THR A 206 -6.52 -29.05 2.31
C THR A 206 -6.24 -27.56 2.50
N HIS A 207 -6.95 -26.75 1.73
CA HIS A 207 -7.47 -25.47 2.21
C HIS A 207 -8.78 -25.20 1.46
N ARG A 208 -9.82 -25.95 1.86
CA ARG A 208 -11.19 -25.49 2.11
C ARG A 208 -12.06 -26.66 2.51
#